data_AF-A0A7V9UB05-F1
#
_entry.id   AF-A0A7V9UB05-F1
#
_cell.length_a   1.000
_cell.length_b   1.000
_cell.length_c   1.000
_cell.angle_alpha   90.00
_cell.angle_beta   90.00
_cell.angle_gamma   90.00
#
_symmetry.space_group_name_H-M   'P 1'
#
loop_
_entity.id
_entity.type
_entity.pdbx_description
1 polymer ?
#
loop_
_entity_poly.entity_id
_entity_poly.type
_entity_poly.pdbx_seq_one_letter_code
_entity_poly.pdbx_strand_id
1 'polypeptide(L)'
;MSLTEGFAAIRRSMDLPRSFSPEVEAEAASAAALGLITGPERLDHDLITIDPVGSKDLDQALCIEETGSGFKVLYAIADIGRFVKPGGAVDA
;
A
#
# COMPACT_ATOMS: atom_id res chain seq x y z
N MET A 1 -33.45 10.40 2.64
CA MET A 1 -32.35 9.62 2.03
C MET A 1 -31.54 9.02 3.16
N SER A 2 -31.44 7.70 3.21
CA SER A 2 -30.57 7.01 4.16
C SER A 2 -29.09 7.20 3.78
N LEU A 3 -28.19 6.91 4.73
CA LEU A 3 -26.75 6.98 4.49
C LEU A 3 -26.30 6.07 3.33
N THR A 4 -26.87 4.87 3.25
CA THR A 4 -26.61 3.91 2.16
C THR A 4 -27.07 4.42 0.81
N GLU A 5 -28.25 5.04 0.74
CA GLU A 5 -28.78 5.65 -0.48
C GLU A 5 -27.90 6.82 -0.93
N GLY A 6 -27.40 7.62 0.00
CA GLY A 6 -26.45 8.70 -0.27
C GLY A 6 -25.14 8.20 -0.87
N PHE A 7 -24.52 7.18 -0.26
CA PHE A 7 -23.30 6.58 -0.81
C PHE A 7 -23.53 5.92 -2.18
N ALA A 8 -24.71 5.35 -2.43
CA ALA A 8 -25.04 4.82 -3.74
C ALA A 8 -25.21 5.92 -4.79
N ALA A 9 -25.80 7.07 -4.41
CA ALA A 9 -25.94 8.22 -5.29
C ALA A 9 -24.57 8.81 -5.68
N ILE A 10 -23.67 9.02 -4.70
CA ILE A 10 -22.32 9.54 -4.93
C ILE A 10 -21.53 8.61 -5.87
N ARG A 11 -21.53 7.30 -5.59
CA ARG A 11 -20.83 6.32 -6.45
C ARG A 11 -21.30 6.37 -7.90
N ARG A 12 -22.62 6.47 -8.12
CA ARG A 12 -23.16 6.62 -9.48
C ARG A 12 -22.77 7.94 -10.13
N SER A 13 -22.83 9.06 -9.40
CA SER A 13 -22.49 10.37 -9.96
C SER A 13 -21.01 10.52 -10.30
N MET A 14 -20.15 9.75 -9.65
CA MET A 14 -18.70 9.75 -9.88
C MET A 14 -18.22 8.57 -10.75
N ASP A 15 -19.17 7.78 -11.28
CA ASP A 15 -18.90 6.59 -12.10
C ASP A 15 -17.87 5.62 -11.48
N LEU A 16 -17.96 5.42 -10.16
CA LEU A 16 -16.99 4.61 -9.43
C LEU A 16 -17.24 3.11 -9.67
N PRO A 17 -16.23 2.33 -10.10
CA PRO A 17 -16.35 0.90 -10.25
C PRO A 17 -16.66 0.25 -8.89
N ARG A 18 -17.50 -0.79 -8.90
CA ARG A 18 -17.88 -1.53 -7.67
C ARG A 18 -17.00 -2.73 -7.38
N SER A 19 -16.24 -3.15 -8.38
CA SER A 19 -15.36 -4.31 -8.35
C SER A 19 -14.25 -4.11 -9.37
N PHE A 20 -13.14 -4.78 -9.15
CA PHE A 20 -12.10 -4.92 -10.16
C PHE A 20 -12.52 -5.95 -11.22
N SER A 21 -11.84 -5.95 -12.37
CA SER A 21 -12.07 -6.95 -13.40
C SER A 21 -11.49 -8.31 -12.96
N PRO A 22 -11.95 -9.44 -13.53
CA PRO A 22 -11.37 -10.75 -13.23
C PRO A 22 -9.86 -10.82 -13.47
N GLU A 23 -9.36 -10.08 -14.47
CA GLU A 23 -7.94 -10.01 -14.80
C GLU A 23 -7.13 -9.29 -13.71
N VAL A 24 -7.65 -8.19 -13.17
CA VAL A 24 -7.04 -7.46 -12.04
C VAL A 24 -7.00 -8.35 -10.79
N GLU A 25 -8.11 -9.00 -10.45
CA GLU A 25 -8.19 -9.89 -9.28
C GLU A 25 -7.21 -11.07 -9.40
N ALA A 26 -7.09 -11.66 -10.59
CA ALA A 26 -6.17 -12.76 -10.86
C ALA A 26 -4.69 -12.32 -10.77
N GLU A 27 -4.35 -11.15 -11.30
CA GLU A 27 -2.99 -10.60 -11.18
C GLU A 27 -2.67 -10.22 -9.74
N ALA A 28 -3.59 -9.57 -9.02
CA ALA A 28 -3.41 -9.20 -7.61
C ALA A 28 -3.20 -10.43 -6.72
N ALA A 29 -3.98 -11.51 -6.92
CA ALA A 29 -3.78 -12.77 -6.20
C ALA A 29 -2.41 -13.40 -6.48
N SER A 30 -1.95 -13.34 -7.74
CA SER A 30 -0.63 -13.83 -8.14
C SER A 30 0.50 -13.00 -7.53
N ALA A 31 0.35 -11.67 -7.51
CA ALA A 31 1.30 -10.75 -6.90
C ALA A 31 1.37 -10.94 -5.36
N ALA A 32 0.24 -11.16 -4.70
CA ALA A 32 0.18 -11.41 -3.26
C ALA A 32 0.89 -12.72 -2.84
N ALA A 33 1.01 -13.69 -3.75
CA ALA A 33 1.72 -14.94 -3.51
C ALA A 33 3.25 -14.84 -3.71
N LEU A 34 3.78 -13.66 -4.08
CA LEU A 34 5.22 -13.46 -4.23
C LEU A 34 5.93 -13.55 -2.88
N GLY A 35 7.00 -14.35 -2.82
CA GLY A 35 7.88 -14.43 -1.65
C GLY A 35 8.75 -13.19 -1.46
N LEU A 36 9.44 -13.13 -0.31
CA LEU A 36 10.41 -12.07 0.00
C LEU A 36 11.51 -11.99 -1.06
N ILE A 37 11.97 -10.77 -1.33
CA ILE A 37 13.06 -10.52 -2.26
C ILE A 37 14.36 -11.03 -1.66
N THR A 38 15.15 -11.75 -2.45
CA THR A 38 16.55 -12.05 -2.10
C THR A 38 17.40 -10.83 -2.36
N GLY A 39 17.99 -10.23 -1.32
CA GLY A 39 18.82 -9.04 -1.44
C GLY A 39 19.39 -8.63 -0.08
N PRO A 40 20.18 -7.54 -0.01
CA PRO A 40 20.65 -7.01 1.26
C PRO A 40 19.44 -6.57 2.09
N GLU A 41 19.18 -7.34 3.15
CA GLU A 41 18.16 -7.03 4.15
C GLU A 41 18.66 -5.90 5.06
N ARG A 42 17.87 -4.83 5.19
CA ARG A 42 18.08 -3.81 6.22
C ARG A 42 17.09 -4.04 7.36
N LEU A 43 17.34 -5.10 8.11
CA LEU A 43 16.60 -5.46 9.33
C LEU A 43 17.29 -4.95 10.59
N ASP A 44 18.33 -4.13 10.44
CA ASP A 44 19.13 -3.56 11.52
C ASP A 44 18.53 -2.29 12.14
N HIS A 45 17.35 -1.87 11.69
CA HIS A 45 16.67 -0.67 12.17
C HIS A 45 15.27 -1.01 12.71
N ASP A 46 14.95 -0.46 13.89
CA ASP A 46 13.64 -0.60 14.53
C ASP A 46 12.60 0.31 13.84
N LEU A 47 12.24 -0.03 12.61
CA LEU A 47 11.22 0.69 11.84
C LEU A 47 9.85 0.54 12.50
N ILE A 48 9.14 1.66 12.67
CA ILE A 48 7.76 1.72 13.18
C ILE A 48 6.84 2.40 12.17
N THR A 49 5.55 2.05 12.20
CA THR A 49 4.50 2.77 11.48
C THR A 49 3.66 3.60 12.47
N ILE A 50 3.05 4.69 12.01
CA ILE A 50 2.21 5.57 12.83
C ILE A 50 0.94 5.85 12.04
N ASP A 51 -0.12 5.12 12.36
CA ASP A 51 -1.36 5.10 11.57
C ASP A 51 -2.59 5.06 12.49
N PRO A 52 -3.76 5.53 12.04
CA PRO A 52 -5.01 5.39 12.78
C PRO A 52 -5.36 3.94 13.12
N VAL A 53 -6.10 3.76 14.21
CA VAL A 53 -6.64 2.44 14.56
C VAL A 53 -7.54 1.94 13.43
N GLY A 54 -7.23 0.75 12.93
CA GLY A 54 -7.98 0.09 11.85
C GLY A 54 -7.42 0.31 10.45
N SER A 55 -6.33 1.08 10.29
CA SER A 55 -5.57 1.13 9.04
C SER A 55 -5.12 -0.27 8.61
N LYS A 56 -5.17 -0.55 7.31
CA LYS A 56 -4.81 -1.86 6.73
C LYS A 56 -3.68 -1.76 5.69
N ASP A 57 -3.48 -0.57 5.18
CA ASP A 57 -2.58 -0.17 4.11
C ASP A 57 -1.39 0.59 4.70
N LEU A 58 -0.52 -0.14 5.40
CA LEU A 58 0.70 0.42 5.97
C LEU A 58 1.76 0.55 4.86
N ASP A 59 1.86 1.74 4.28
CA ASP A 59 2.73 2.04 3.14
C ASP A 59 4.04 2.73 3.53
N GLN A 60 4.16 3.16 4.79
CA GLN A 60 5.39 3.73 5.35
C GLN A 60 5.81 3.10 6.66
N ALA A 61 7.12 3.17 6.93
CA ALA A 61 7.69 3.03 8.26
C ALA A 61 8.87 3.98 8.45
N LEU A 62 9.17 4.37 9.69
CA LEU A 62 10.29 5.24 10.00
C LEU A 62 11.12 4.74 11.18
N CYS A 63 12.40 5.14 11.20
CA CYS A 63 13.29 5.03 12.34
C CYS A 63 14.06 6.34 12.46
N ILE A 64 14.22 6.85 13.69
CA ILE A 64 14.92 8.10 13.98
C ILE A 64 16.02 7.80 14.98
N GLU A 65 17.25 8.10 14.61
CA GLU A 65 18.46 7.90 15.42
C GLU A 65 19.09 9.27 15.73
N GLU A 66 19.42 9.53 17.00
CA GLU A 66 20.23 10.68 17.37
C GLU A 66 21.68 10.51 16.86
N THR A 67 22.27 11.63 16.48
CA THR A 67 23.68 11.72 16.04
C THR A 67 24.38 12.82 16.82
N GLY A 68 25.71 12.89 16.74
CA GLY A 68 26.49 13.91 17.46
C GLY A 68 26.15 15.36 17.11
N SER A 69 25.43 15.62 16.01
CA SER A 69 25.06 16.97 15.57
C SER A 69 23.61 17.10 15.07
N GLY A 70 22.73 16.13 15.36
CA GLY A 70 21.35 16.15 14.86
C GLY A 70 20.72 14.77 14.83
N PHE A 71 19.89 14.49 13.82
CA PHE A 71 19.19 13.20 13.69
C PHE A 71 19.43 12.59 12.31
N LYS A 72 19.50 11.26 12.27
CA LYS A 72 19.37 10.48 11.05
C LYS A 72 17.95 9.92 11.02
N VAL A 73 17.24 10.18 9.93
CA VAL A 73 15.88 9.66 9.71
C VAL A 73 15.94 8.66 8.57
N LEU A 74 15.47 7.45 8.85
CA LEU A 74 15.21 6.42 7.87
C LEU A 74 13.71 6.41 7.60
N TYR A 75 13.34 6.45 6.33
CA TYR A 75 11.96 6.42 5.89
C TYR A 75 11.81 5.33 4.83
N ALA A 76 11.12 4.26 5.18
CA ALA A 76 10.85 3.12 4.33
C ALA A 76 9.46 3.28 3.68
N ILE A 77 9.38 3.04 2.39
CA ILE A 77 8.14 3.05 1.60
C ILE A 77 7.89 1.64 1.10
N ALA A 78 6.63 1.21 1.08
CA ALA A 78 6.23 -0.05 0.46
C ALA A 78 6.66 -0.08 -1.02
N ASP A 79 7.36 -1.15 -1.41
CA ASP A 79 7.82 -1.35 -2.79
C ASP A 79 6.68 -1.84 -3.68
N ILE A 80 5.74 -0.94 -4.00
CA ILE A 80 4.58 -1.26 -4.86
C ILE A 80 5.03 -1.75 -6.24
N GLY A 81 6.15 -1.23 -6.75
CA GLY A 81 6.71 -1.61 -8.05
C GLY A 81 7.11 -3.09 -8.13
N ARG A 82 7.30 -3.75 -6.99
CA ARG A 82 7.51 -5.20 -6.93
C ARG A 82 6.26 -6.01 -7.29
N PHE A 83 5.08 -5.48 -6.98
CA PHE A 83 3.80 -6.17 -7.09
C PHE A 83 3.00 -5.73 -8.30
N VAL A 84 3.16 -4.48 -8.74
CA VAL A 84 2.45 -3.92 -9.89
C VAL A 84 3.38 -3.91 -11.10
N LYS A 85 3.07 -4.76 -12.09
CA LYS A 85 3.81 -4.80 -13.34
C LYS A 85 3.33 -3.66 -14.25
N PRO A 86 4.25 -2.83 -14.81
CA PRO A 86 3.86 -1.82 -15.79
C PRO A 86 3.15 -2.44 -17.01
N GLY A 87 2.01 -1.87 -17.39
CA GLY A 87 1.12 -2.38 -18.43
C GLY A 87 0.39 -3.68 -18.07
N GLY A 88 0.44 -4.12 -16.80
CA GLY A 88 -0.38 -5.21 -16.26
C GLY A 88 -1.85 -4.80 -16.11
N ALA A 89 -2.71 -5.76 -15.79
CA ALA A 89 -4.12 -5.50 -15.51
C ALA A 89 -4.29 -4.60 -14.28
N VAL A 90 -3.50 -4.79 -13.22
CA VAL A 90 -3.53 -3.93 -12.01
C VAL A 90 -3.09 -2.49 -12.30
N ASP A 91 -2.20 -2.27 -13.27
CA ASP A 91 -1.70 -0.95 -13.66
C ASP A 91 -2.66 -0.19 -14.61
N ALA A 92 -3.60 -0.89 -15.25
CA ALA A 92 -4.41 -0.40 -16.37
C ALA A 92 -5.69 0.37 -15.97
#